data_AF-Q063K1-F1
#
_entry.id   AF-Q063K1-F1
#
_cell.length_a   1.000
_cell.length_b   1.000
_cell.length_c   1.000
_cell.angle_alpha   90.00
_cell.angle_beta   90.00
_cell.angle_gamma   90.00
#
_symmetry.space_group_name_H-M   'P 1'
#
loop_
_entity.id
_entity.type
_entity.pdbx_description
1 polymer ?
#
loop_
_entity_poly.entity_id
_entity_poly.type
_entity_poly.pdbx_seq_one_letter_code
_entity_poly.pdbx_strand_id
1 'polypeptide(L)'
;MGVNPGPIYRFPLDLSETGRAPVMVGLYDATGMLRFVGSSIEACMEYANLFDLALLPSSLQALPEPVVASIKVRGDRHLEAHSN
;
A
#
# COMPACT_ATOMS: atom_id res chain seq x y z
N MET A 1 36.06 -2.48 -11.28
CA MET A 1 35.57 -3.49 -10.31
C MET A 1 35.05 -2.75 -9.10
N GLY A 2 33.80 -2.96 -8.72
CA GLY A 2 33.19 -2.34 -7.54
C GLY A 2 31.71 -2.04 -7.77
N VAL A 3 30.89 -3.08 -7.98
CA VAL A 3 29.44 -2.92 -7.79
C VAL A 3 29.26 -2.79 -6.28
N ASN A 4 28.92 -1.60 -5.78
CA ASN A 4 28.53 -1.45 -4.39
C ASN A 4 27.19 -2.17 -4.25
N PRO A 5 27.10 -3.30 -3.52
CA PRO A 5 25.79 -3.85 -3.23
C PRO A 5 25.12 -2.84 -2.30
N GLY A 6 24.01 -2.25 -2.76
CA GLY A 6 23.15 -1.45 -1.89
C GLY A 6 22.74 -2.27 -0.65
N PRO A 7 22.27 -1.61 0.42
CA PRO A 7 21.83 -2.30 1.62
C PRO A 7 20.80 -3.39 1.28
N ILE A 8 21.12 -4.63 1.63
CA ILE A 8 20.22 -5.77 1.47
C ILE A 8 19.29 -5.77 2.68
N TYR A 9 18.09 -5.25 2.50
CA TYR A 9 17.05 -5.36 3.50
C TYR A 9 16.34 -6.71 3.34
N ARG A 10 16.42 -7.55 4.38
CA ARG A 10 15.79 -8.88 4.38
C ARG A 10 14.65 -8.86 5.39
N PHE A 11 13.42 -8.69 4.90
CA PHE A 11 12.22 -8.68 5.72
C PHE A 11 11.51 -10.05 5.64
N PRO A 12 11.11 -10.64 6.76
CA PRO A 12 10.30 -11.85 6.77
C PRO A 12 8.84 -11.47 6.46
N LEU A 13 8.52 -11.30 5.17
CA LEU A 13 7.13 -11.28 4.72
C LEU A 13 6.83 -12.67 4.17
N ASP A 14 6.23 -13.53 4.99
CA ASP A 14 5.63 -14.80 4.54
C ASP A 14 4.45 -14.47 3.63
N LEU A 15 4.75 -14.15 2.37
CA LEU A 15 3.77 -13.97 1.33
C LEU A 15 3.37 -15.36 0.83
N SER A 16 2.56 -16.06 1.62
CA SER A 16 1.92 -17.30 1.17
C SER A 16 1.13 -16.98 -0.10
N GLU A 17 1.55 -17.56 -1.22
CA GLU A 17 0.84 -17.57 -2.50
C GLU A 17 -0.55 -18.16 -2.32
N THR A 18 -1.50 -17.32 -1.90
CA THR A 18 -2.91 -17.66 -1.83
C THR A 18 -3.55 -16.70 -2.80
N GLY A 19 -3.93 -17.18 -3.99
CA GLY A 19 -4.35 -16.38 -5.16
C GLY A 19 -5.57 -15.48 -4.93
N ARG A 20 -5.43 -14.43 -4.13
CA ARG A 20 -6.49 -13.52 -3.71
C ARG A 20 -5.88 -12.13 -3.46
N ALA A 21 -6.10 -11.23 -4.43
CA ALA A 21 -5.74 -9.81 -4.45
C ALA A 21 -4.23 -9.46 -4.27
N PRO A 22 -3.73 -8.39 -4.92
CA PRO A 22 -2.39 -7.90 -4.63
C PRO A 22 -2.34 -7.40 -3.18
N VAL A 23 -1.50 -8.03 -2.36
CA VAL A 23 -1.23 -7.58 -0.98
C VAL A 23 -0.51 -6.23 -1.07
N MET A 24 -1.18 -5.16 -0.65
CA MET A 24 -0.56 -3.84 -0.54
C MET A 24 0.45 -3.85 0.62
N VAL A 25 1.54 -3.10 0.50
CA VAL A 25 2.57 -2.98 1.52
C VAL A 25 2.55 -1.56 2.10
N GLY A 26 2.49 -1.44 3.42
CA GLY A 26 2.61 -0.19 4.15
C GLY A 26 4.04 0.07 4.57
N LEU A 27 4.51 1.29 4.34
CA LEU A 27 5.79 1.81 4.82
C LEU A 27 5.56 2.69 6.05
N TYR A 28 6.11 2.26 7.19
CA TYR A 28 6.05 2.94 8.47
C TYR A 28 7.43 3.50 8.85
N ASP A 29 7.45 4.72 9.40
CA ASP A 29 8.68 5.31 9.93
C ASP A 29 9.02 4.79 11.33
N ALA A 30 10.11 5.29 11.90
CA ALA A 30 10.58 4.92 13.24
C ALA A 30 9.62 5.28 14.38
N THR A 31 8.66 6.17 14.15
CA THR A 31 7.62 6.52 15.12
C THR A 31 6.38 5.63 15.00
N GLY A 32 6.35 4.75 13.99
CA GLY A 32 5.19 3.92 13.66
C GLY A 32 4.14 4.64 12.83
N MET A 33 4.47 5.79 12.22
CA MET A 33 3.55 6.52 11.35
C MET A 33 3.58 5.93 9.94
N LEU A 34 2.41 5.65 9.36
CA LEU A 34 2.29 5.25 7.96
C LEU A 34 2.68 6.41 7.04
N ARG A 35 3.74 6.25 6.28
CA ARG A 35 4.26 7.27 5.36
C ARG A 35 3.83 7.03 3.92
N PHE A 36 3.73 5.77 3.51
CA PHE A 36 3.42 5.40 2.13
C PHE A 36 2.78 4.01 2.03
N VAL A 37 2.00 3.78 0.98
CA VAL A 37 1.40 2.48 0.65
C VAL A 37 1.73 2.14 -0.80
N GLY A 38 2.41 1.02 -1.01
CA GLY A 38 2.85 0.55 -2.32
C GLY A 38 2.21 -0.76 -2.74
N SER A 39 2.17 -1.02 -4.04
CA SER A 39 1.75 -2.32 -4.60
C SER A 39 2.86 -3.38 -4.55
N SER A 40 4.09 -3.00 -4.18
CA SER A 40 5.22 -3.90 -3.97
C SER A 40 6.18 -3.33 -2.93
N ILE A 41 7.10 -4.18 -2.46
CA ILE A 41 8.17 -3.79 -1.52
C ILE A 41 9.09 -2.75 -2.17
N GLU A 42 9.43 -2.94 -3.45
CA GLU A 42 10.33 -2.08 -4.21
C GLU A 42 9.80 -0.65 -4.29
N ALA A 43 8.49 -0.47 -4.54
CA ALA A 43 7.87 0.85 -4.56
C ALA A 43 7.98 1.57 -3.21
N CYS A 44 7.84 0.82 -2.10
CA CYS A 44 8.03 1.37 -0.76
C CYS A 44 9.50 1.74 -0.48
N MET A 45 10.45 0.94 -0.98
CA MET A 45 11.88 1.23 -0.83
C MET A 45 12.32 2.44 -1.67
N GLU A 46 11.85 2.56 -2.91
CA GLU A 46 12.08 3.74 -3.74
C GLU A 46 11.55 5.00 -3.07
N TYR A 47 10.33 4.93 -2.51
CA TYR A 47 9.78 6.03 -1.73
C TYR A 47 10.67 6.37 -0.52
N ALA A 48 11.12 5.37 0.24
CA ALA A 48 12.00 5.60 1.38
C ALA A 48 13.31 6.28 0.97
N ASN A 49 13.91 5.88 -0.15
CA ASN A 49 15.13 6.49 -0.68
C ASN A 49 14.91 7.93 -1.15
N LEU A 50 13.76 8.23 -1.79
CA LEU A 50 13.45 9.59 -2.26
C LEU A 50 13.33 10.61 -1.12
N PHE A 51 12.96 10.14 0.07
CA PHE A 51 12.70 10.99 1.25
C PHE A 51 13.67 10.72 2.41
N ASP A 52 14.77 9.99 2.17
CA ASP A 52 15.77 9.61 3.17
C ASP A 52 15.15 9.05 4.48
N LEU A 53 14.14 8.20 4.35
CA LEU A 53 13.47 7.58 5.49
C LEU A 53 14.33 6.45 6.06
N ALA A 54 14.56 6.48 7.38
CA ALA A 54 15.22 5.39 8.09
C ALA A 54 14.33 4.14 8.11
N LEU A 55 14.77 3.07 7.46
CA LEU A 55 14.09 1.78 7.47
C LEU A 55 14.51 0.94 8.67
N LEU A 56 13.52 0.51 9.46
CA LEU A 56 13.67 -0.46 10.53
C LEU A 56 13.15 -1.84 10.09
N PRO A 57 13.49 -2.93 10.79
CA PRO A 57 12.97 -4.27 10.48
C PRO A 57 11.43 -4.36 10.39
N SER A 58 10.71 -3.48 11.09
CA SER A 58 9.25 -3.42 11.13
C SER A 58 8.64 -2.30 10.25
N SER A 59 9.46 -1.62 9.45
CA SER A 59 8.99 -0.51 8.59
C SER A 59 8.12 -0.98 7.44
N LEU A 60 8.30 -2.20 6.95
CA LEU A 60 7.44 -2.76 5.89
C LEU A 60 6.48 -3.78 6.49
N GLN A 61 5.19 -3.56 6.30
CA GLN A 61 4.13 -4.44 6.80
C GLN A 61 3.10 -4.68 5.71
N ALA A 62 2.61 -5.92 5.60
CA ALA A 62 1.48 -6.24 4.74
C ALA A 62 0.22 -5.55 5.25
N LEU A 63 -0.52 -4.89 4.36
CA LEU A 63 -1.81 -4.31 4.68
C LEU A 63 -2.92 -5.36 4.51
N PRO A 64 -4.00 -5.26 5.30
CA PRO A 64 -5.17 -6.11 5.11
C PRO A 64 -5.76 -5.91 3.70
N GLU A 65 -6.40 -6.95 3.17
CA GLU A 65 -7.11 -6.87 1.89
C GLU A 65 -8.12 -5.72 1.94
N PRO A 66 -8.11 -4.81 0.95
CA PRO A 66 -9.04 -3.69 0.94
C PRO A 66 -10.47 -4.23 0.85
N VAL A 67 -11.26 -3.95 1.88
CA VAL A 67 -12.69 -4.25 1.87
C VAL A 67 -13.34 -3.35 0.84
N VAL A 68 -13.80 -3.92 -0.27
CA VAL A 68 -14.60 -3.18 -1.26
C VAL A 68 -15.92 -2.81 -0.59
N ALA A 69 -16.04 -1.54 -0.18
CA ALA A 69 -17.30 -1.02 0.34
C ALA A 69 -18.34 -1.07 -0.78
N SER A 70 -19.37 -1.89 -0.62
CA SER A 70 -20.54 -1.91 -1.48
C SER A 70 -21.41 -0.68 -1.19
N ILE A 71 -20.93 0.49 -1.61
CA ILE A 71 -21.69 1.74 -1.49
C ILE A 71 -22.90 1.62 -2.41
N LYS A 72 -24.05 1.20 -1.87
CA LYS A 72 -25.34 1.31 -2.54
C LYS A 72 -25.72 2.79 -2.59
N VAL A 73 -25.36 3.46 -3.68
CA VAL A 73 -25.84 4.81 -3.98
C VAL A 73 -27.33 4.70 -4.29
N ARG A 74 -28.20 4.96 -3.30
CA ARG A 74 -29.65 5.08 -3.50
C ARG A 74 -29.94 6.46 -4.08
N GLY A 75 -29.70 6.62 -5.38
CA GLY A 75 -30.04 7.82 -6.13
C GLY A 75 -31.32 7.63 -6.94
N ASP A 76 -32.48 7.64 -6.28
CA ASP A 76 -33.74 7.73 -7.01
C ASP A 76 -34.06 9.21 -7.22
N ARG A 77 -33.56 9.78 -8.32
CA ARG A 77 -34.03 11.09 -8.78
C ARG A 77 -35.29 10.82 -9.60
N HIS A 78 -36.44 10.95 -8.94
CA HIS A 78 -37.72 11.04 -9.63
C HIS A 78 -37.66 12.28 -10.54
N LEU A 79 -37.50 12.05 -11.84
CA LEU A 79 -37.68 13.06 -12.89
C LEU A 79 -39.19 13.32 -12.97
N GLU A 80 -39.67 14.29 -12.20
CA GLU A 80 -40.99 14.90 -12.44
C GLU A 80 -40.92 15.60 -13.81
N ALA A 81 -41.49 14.96 -14.82
CA ALA A 81 -41.70 15.53 -16.13
C ALA A 81 -42.78 16.62 -16.04
N HIS A 82 -42.39 17.86 -15.78
CA HIS A 82 -43.26 19.00 -16.00
C HIS A 82 -43.28 19.34 -17.50
N SER A 83 -44.37 18.93 -18.15
CA SER A 83 -44.79 19.45 -19.46
C SER A 83 -45.35 20.86 -19.28
N ASN A 84 -44.91 21.80 -20.11
CA ASN A 84 -45.73 22.94 -20.55
C ASN A 84 -45.33 23.32 -21.98
#